data_AF-A0A7C5GV88-F1
#
_entry.id   AF-A0A7C5GV88-F1
#
_cell.length_a   1.000
_cell.length_b   1.000
_cell.length_c   1.000
_cell.angle_alpha   90.00
_cell.angle_beta   90.00
_cell.angle_gamma   90.00
#
_symmetry.space_group_name_H-M   'P 1'
#
loop_
_entity.id
_entity.type
_entity.pdbx_description
1 polymer ?
#
loop_
_entity_poly.entity_id
_entity_poly.type
_entity_poly.pdbx_seq_one_letter_code
_entity_poly.pdbx_strand_id
1 'polypeptide(L)'
;MQGISGRSQDGSRKGRPQEVRRLLRRDDEEVQHVQLQEGGDLMGRDIDIEVRHLTRVEGHGNIYLNARSGKVEKVLWEVDEAPRFFEAMVRGKSYHQLSHITSRICGICSISHSLASLKATEAAMGVEISKQTELLRRLALYGENLQSHTLHVGYLVAPDLLGAGSVIPLVKTAKEAVVKIVGLH
;
A
#
# COMPACT_ATOMS: atom_id res chain seq x y z
N MET A 1 -35.64 39.86 -0.14
CA MET A 1 -35.30 41.05 0.66
C MET A 1 -33.82 40.94 1.00
N GLN A 2 -32.93 41.59 0.23
CA GLN A 2 -32.30 42.88 0.55
C GLN A 2 -31.63 42.87 1.96
N GLY A 3 -30.35 43.16 2.13
CA GLY A 3 -29.43 43.85 1.24
C GLY A 3 -27.97 43.83 1.68
N ILE A 4 -27.17 44.41 0.80
CA ILE A 4 -25.72 44.59 0.82
C ILE A 4 -25.40 45.93 1.49
N SER A 5 -24.44 45.96 2.43
CA SER A 5 -23.61 47.12 2.77
C SER A 5 -22.44 46.61 3.63
N GLY A 6 -21.18 47.00 3.50
CA GLY A 6 -20.44 47.89 2.61
C GLY A 6 -18.94 47.62 2.85
N ARG A 7 -18.10 47.90 1.85
CA ARG A 7 -16.64 47.79 1.93
C ARG A 7 -16.07 48.87 2.85
N SER A 8 -15.14 48.50 3.73
CA SER A 8 -14.07 49.37 4.19
C SER A 8 -12.72 48.74 3.81
N GLN A 9 -11.87 49.53 3.16
CA GLN A 9 -10.50 49.20 2.78
C GLN A 9 -9.55 49.73 3.85
N ASP A 10 -8.72 48.84 4.36
CA ASP A 10 -7.58 49.04 5.27
C ASP A 10 -7.08 47.59 5.50
N GLY A 11 -5.85 47.16 5.25
CA GLY A 11 -4.57 47.85 5.41
C GLY A 11 -3.69 46.91 6.26
N SER A 12 -2.84 46.13 5.62
CA SER A 12 -1.88 45.16 6.22
C SER A 12 -2.44 43.77 6.61
N ARG A 13 -2.33 42.81 5.68
CA ARG A 13 -2.29 41.37 6.01
C ARG A 13 -0.89 40.84 5.70
N LYS A 14 -0.08 40.71 6.75
CA LYS A 14 1.15 39.90 6.73
C LYS A 14 0.78 38.44 6.42
N GLY A 15 1.41 37.91 5.37
CA GLY A 15 1.71 36.50 5.11
C GLY A 15 0.64 35.45 5.41
N ARG A 16 -0.25 35.17 4.44
CA ARG A 16 -0.80 33.82 4.26
C ARG A 16 -0.01 33.17 3.12
N PRO A 17 0.60 31.99 3.29
CA PRO A 17 1.18 31.25 2.19
C PRO A 17 0.08 30.89 1.20
N GLN A 18 0.15 31.52 0.04
CA GLN A 18 -0.69 31.23 -1.10
C GLN A 18 -0.18 29.96 -1.79
N GLU A 19 -1.13 29.16 -2.25
CA GLU A 19 -1.00 28.23 -3.37
C GLU A 19 -0.35 26.85 -3.11
N VAL A 20 -1.19 25.93 -2.64
CA VAL A 20 -1.13 24.50 -3.02
C VAL A 20 -1.44 24.40 -4.51
N ARG A 21 -0.45 24.74 -5.36
CA ARG A 21 -0.56 24.67 -6.83
C ARG A 21 0.04 23.36 -7.32
N ARG A 22 -0.83 22.37 -7.48
CA ARG A 22 -0.87 21.41 -8.60
C ARG A 22 0.47 21.25 -9.36
N LEU A 23 1.34 20.36 -8.89
CA LEU A 23 2.42 19.79 -9.69
C LEU A 23 1.99 18.41 -10.20
N LEU A 24 1.02 18.43 -11.12
CA LEU A 24 0.93 17.36 -12.12
C LEU A 24 1.97 17.73 -13.19
N ARG A 25 3.23 17.34 -12.98
CA ARG A 25 4.20 17.27 -14.07
C ARG A 25 4.13 15.87 -14.66
N ARG A 26 3.32 15.78 -15.71
CA ARG A 26 3.64 14.93 -16.86
C ARG A 26 4.91 15.53 -17.46
N ASP A 27 5.93 14.72 -17.66
CA ASP A 27 6.72 14.67 -18.89
C ASP A 27 7.69 13.48 -18.77
N ASP A 28 7.92 12.88 -19.93
CA ASP A 28 8.65 11.63 -20.15
C ASP A 28 10.11 11.74 -19.70
N GLU A 29 10.54 10.93 -18.74
CA GLU A 29 11.97 10.71 -18.48
C GLU A 29 12.21 9.22 -18.22
N GLU A 30 13.22 8.72 -18.92
CA GLU A 30 13.68 7.34 -18.98
C GLU A 30 13.83 6.73 -17.57
N VAL A 31 13.42 5.47 -17.45
CA VAL A 31 13.72 4.64 -16.29
C VAL A 31 15.25 4.53 -16.18
N GLN A 32 15.87 5.38 -15.36
CA GLN A 32 17.27 5.20 -15.00
C GLN A 32 17.35 3.93 -14.14
N HIS A 33 17.77 2.84 -14.78
CA HIS A 33 18.25 1.66 -14.08
C HIS A 33 19.40 2.08 -13.16
N VAL A 34 19.16 2.12 -11.86
CA VAL A 34 20.23 2.30 -10.87
C VAL A 34 21.14 1.07 -10.95
N GLN A 35 22.25 1.20 -11.67
CA GLN A 35 23.32 0.21 -11.68
C GLN A 35 24.06 0.30 -10.35
N LEU A 36 23.71 -0.56 -9.40
CA LEU A 36 24.52 -0.76 -8.20
C LEU A 36 25.82 -1.45 -8.61
N GLN A 37 26.92 -0.70 -8.71
CA GLN A 37 28.25 -1.27 -8.89
C GLN A 37 28.68 -1.94 -7.58
N GLU A 38 28.82 -3.26 -7.60
CA GLU A 38 29.32 -4.04 -6.46
C GLU A 38 30.80 -3.73 -6.20
N GLY A 39 31.14 -3.36 -4.97
CA GLY A 39 32.52 -3.40 -4.47
C GLY A 39 33.25 -2.06 -4.28
N GLY A 40 32.71 -1.13 -3.50
CA GLY A 40 33.51 -0.02 -2.97
C GLY A 40 33.02 0.47 -1.62
N ASP A 41 33.92 1.09 -0.86
CA ASP A 41 33.64 1.73 0.42
C ASP A 41 32.40 2.65 0.35
N LEU A 42 31.41 2.40 1.19
CA LEU A 42 30.10 3.08 1.19
C LEU A 42 30.11 4.34 2.06
N MET A 43 31.18 4.58 2.84
CA MET A 43 31.30 5.80 3.63
C MET A 43 31.58 7.00 2.73
N GLY A 44 30.64 7.95 2.72
CA GLY A 44 30.85 9.27 2.11
C GLY A 44 30.25 9.47 0.72
N ARG A 45 29.51 8.51 0.16
CA ARG A 45 28.84 8.71 -1.13
C ARG A 45 27.51 9.45 -1.00
N ASP A 46 27.25 10.27 -2.00
CA ASP A 46 25.96 10.85 -2.25
C ASP A 46 25.14 9.87 -3.10
N ILE A 47 23.92 9.55 -2.65
CA ILE A 47 23.03 8.57 -3.24
C ILE A 47 21.69 9.25 -3.51
N ASP A 48 21.18 9.10 -4.73
CA ASP A 48 19.80 9.42 -5.09
C ASP A 48 19.17 8.17 -5.72
N ILE A 49 18.11 7.68 -5.10
CA ILE A 49 17.32 6.55 -5.58
C ILE A 49 15.90 7.03 -5.78
N GLU A 50 15.39 6.84 -6.99
CA GLU A 50 14.00 7.03 -7.33
C GLU A 50 13.47 5.73 -7.96
N VAL A 51 12.55 5.08 -7.26
CA VAL A 51 11.81 3.93 -7.76
C VAL A 51 10.39 4.37 -8.02
N ARG A 52 10.08 4.58 -9.30
CA ARG A 52 8.71 4.85 -9.75
C ARG A 52 8.01 3.53 -10.05
N HIS A 53 6.73 3.44 -9.71
CA HIS A 53 5.91 2.24 -9.91
C HIS A 53 6.55 0.99 -9.29
N LEU A 54 6.66 0.97 -7.96
CA LEU A 54 7.16 -0.18 -7.23
C LEU A 54 6.34 -1.43 -7.59
N THR A 55 7.02 -2.45 -8.10
CA THR A 55 6.39 -3.72 -8.47
C THR A 55 6.51 -4.75 -7.34
N ARG A 56 5.75 -5.85 -7.45
CA ARG A 56 5.75 -6.96 -6.47
C ARG A 56 5.35 -6.51 -5.05
N VAL A 57 4.43 -5.56 -4.98
CA VAL A 57 3.71 -5.16 -3.76
C VAL A 57 2.21 -5.09 -4.06
N GLU A 58 1.40 -5.05 -3.01
CA GLU A 58 -0.01 -4.68 -3.15
C GLU A 58 -0.17 -3.16 -3.16
N GLY A 59 -1.15 -2.68 -3.92
CA GLY A 59 -1.32 -1.26 -4.17
C GLY A 59 -0.31 -0.70 -5.17
N HIS A 60 -0.19 0.62 -5.16
CA HIS A 60 0.72 1.34 -6.03
C HIS A 60 1.50 2.35 -5.19
N GLY A 61 2.79 2.52 -5.50
CA GLY A 61 3.58 3.56 -4.87
C GLY A 61 4.97 3.75 -5.46
N ASN A 62 5.63 4.81 -5.00
CA ASN A 62 6.98 5.20 -5.36
C ASN A 62 7.86 5.27 -4.11
N ILE A 63 9.17 5.06 -4.28
CA ILE A 63 10.19 5.24 -3.23
C ILE A 63 11.19 6.29 -3.70
N TYR A 64 11.42 7.29 -2.86
CA TYR A 64 12.49 8.28 -3.03
C TYR A 64 13.45 8.20 -1.85
N LEU A 65 14.74 8.05 -2.11
CA LEU A 65 15.78 8.09 -1.09
C LEU A 65 16.90 9.01 -1.54
N ASN A 66 17.29 9.91 -0.65
CA ASN A 66 18.48 10.73 -0.78
C ASN A 66 19.37 10.52 0.44
N ALA A 67 20.65 10.26 0.20
CA ALA A 67 21.69 10.28 1.20
C ALA A 67 22.86 11.13 0.72
N ARG A 68 23.52 11.81 1.65
CA ARG A 68 24.70 12.64 1.42
C ARG A 68 25.76 12.36 2.46
N SER A 69 27.01 12.22 2.05
CA SER A 69 28.12 11.93 2.97
C SER A 69 27.84 10.77 3.94
N GLY A 70 27.17 9.72 3.47
CA GLY A 70 26.78 8.57 4.30
C GLY A 70 25.64 8.82 5.31
N LYS A 71 24.96 9.97 5.26
CA LYS A 71 23.78 10.27 6.06
C LYS A 71 22.53 10.32 5.18
N VAL A 72 21.48 9.61 5.57
CA VAL A 72 20.19 9.69 4.90
C VAL A 72 19.54 11.03 5.21
N GLU A 73 19.29 11.84 4.18
CA GLU A 73 18.62 13.13 4.32
C GLU A 73 17.12 13.01 4.15
N LYS A 74 16.67 12.14 3.24
CA LYS A 74 15.26 12.01 2.88
C LYS A 74 14.93 10.58 2.47
N VAL A 75 13.82 10.06 3.01
CA VAL A 75 13.16 8.84 2.54
C VAL A 75 11.67 9.14 2.43
N LEU A 76 11.09 8.99 1.24
CA LEU A 76 9.66 9.11 1.02
C LEU A 76 9.10 7.82 0.45
N TRP A 77 7.94 7.46 0.98
CA TRP A 77 7.01 6.51 0.39
C TRP A 77 5.79 7.28 -0.10
N GLU A 78 5.56 7.28 -1.40
CA GLU A 78 4.40 7.90 -2.00
C GLU A 78 3.40 6.82 -2.40
N VAL A 79 2.18 6.90 -1.89
CA VAL A 79 1.06 6.07 -2.34
C VAL A 79 0.36 6.81 -3.45
N ASP A 80 0.49 6.35 -4.69
CA ASP A 80 -0.13 6.93 -5.89
C ASP A 80 -1.49 6.29 -6.22
N GLU A 81 -1.91 5.27 -5.46
CA GLU A 81 -3.22 4.63 -5.63
C GLU A 81 -4.36 5.64 -5.42
N ALA A 82 -5.29 5.68 -6.38
CA ALA A 82 -6.46 6.53 -6.28
C ALA A 82 -7.35 6.11 -5.10
N PRO A 83 -7.85 7.05 -4.27
CA PRO A 83 -8.73 6.72 -3.17
C PRO A 83 -10.01 6.06 -3.69
N ARG A 84 -10.29 4.84 -3.21
CA ARG A 84 -11.50 4.06 -3.54
C ARG A 84 -12.71 4.41 -2.68
N PHE A 85 -12.52 5.27 -1.67
CA PHE A 85 -13.57 5.86 -0.81
C PHE A 85 -14.52 4.84 -0.14
N PHE A 86 -14.00 3.69 0.33
CA PHE A 86 -14.79 2.67 1.01
C PHE A 86 -15.62 3.22 2.18
N GLU A 87 -15.06 4.16 2.95
CA GLU A 87 -15.75 4.80 4.08
C GLU A 87 -17.00 5.57 3.65
N ALA A 88 -16.92 6.33 2.56
CA ALA A 88 -18.06 7.03 2.00
C ALA A 88 -19.06 6.04 1.39
N MET A 89 -18.56 4.99 0.73
CA MET A 89 -19.37 3.97 0.05
C MET A 89 -20.30 3.20 1.00
N VAL A 90 -19.85 2.94 2.23
CA VAL A 90 -20.63 2.19 3.22
C VAL A 90 -21.68 3.03 3.95
N ARG A 91 -21.67 4.36 3.81
CA ARG A 91 -22.66 5.23 4.46
C ARG A 91 -24.07 4.90 3.97
N GLY A 92 -24.99 4.71 4.91
CA GLY A 92 -26.39 4.38 4.61
C GLY A 92 -26.61 2.97 4.05
N LYS A 93 -25.57 2.12 4.00
CA LYS A 93 -25.72 0.70 3.64
C LYS A 93 -26.24 -0.11 4.83
N SER A 94 -26.93 -1.20 4.52
CA SER A 94 -27.33 -2.17 5.54
C SER A 94 -26.09 -2.90 6.09
N TYR A 95 -26.11 -3.22 7.39
CA TYR A 95 -25.02 -3.91 8.07
C TYR A 95 -24.66 -5.26 7.40
N HIS A 96 -25.65 -5.95 6.82
CA HIS A 96 -25.45 -7.19 6.08
C HIS A 96 -24.55 -7.07 4.85
N GLN A 97 -24.41 -5.86 4.29
CA GLN A 97 -23.60 -5.62 3.10
C GLN A 97 -22.16 -5.23 3.42
N LEU A 98 -21.89 -4.82 4.67
CA LEU A 98 -20.64 -4.18 5.03
C LEU A 98 -19.43 -5.11 4.85
N SER A 99 -19.51 -6.33 5.37
CA SER A 99 -18.41 -7.30 5.25
C SER A 99 -18.11 -7.66 3.80
N HIS A 100 -19.14 -7.74 2.96
CA HIS A 100 -18.98 -7.96 1.53
C HIS A 100 -18.31 -6.77 0.85
N ILE A 101 -18.66 -5.53 1.20
CA ILE A 101 -18.03 -4.33 0.62
C ILE A 101 -16.57 -4.19 1.10
N THR A 102 -16.33 -4.26 2.41
CA THR A 102 -15.00 -4.00 2.99
C THR A 102 -13.97 -5.07 2.62
N SER A 103 -14.38 -6.31 2.37
CA SER A 103 -13.47 -7.36 1.88
C SER A 103 -12.90 -7.10 0.49
N ARG A 104 -13.38 -6.08 -0.23
CA ARG A 104 -12.81 -5.64 -1.51
C ARG A 104 -11.79 -4.51 -1.34
N ILE A 105 -11.47 -4.11 -0.11
CA ILE A 105 -10.36 -3.17 0.16
C ILE A 105 -9.03 -3.79 -0.29
N CYS A 106 -8.79 -5.06 -0.02
CA CYS A 106 -7.60 -5.75 -0.49
C CYS A 106 -7.94 -7.19 -0.86
N GLY A 107 -7.41 -7.66 -2.00
CA GLY A 107 -7.62 -9.02 -2.49
C GLY A 107 -6.82 -10.09 -1.73
N ILE A 108 -5.69 -9.69 -1.12
CA ILE A 108 -4.80 -10.61 -0.39
C ILE A 108 -5.29 -10.81 1.06
N CYS A 109 -5.79 -9.76 1.72
CA CYS A 109 -6.27 -9.81 3.11
C CYS A 109 -7.80 -9.63 3.26
N SER A 110 -8.55 -10.24 2.34
CA SER A 110 -10.01 -10.10 2.25
C SER A 110 -10.78 -10.68 3.46
N ILE A 111 -10.29 -11.76 4.08
CA ILE A 111 -10.84 -12.35 5.31
C ILE A 111 -10.60 -11.40 6.47
N SER A 112 -9.40 -10.82 6.61
CA SER A 112 -9.12 -9.83 7.67
C SER A 112 -10.10 -8.66 7.62
N HIS A 113 -10.36 -8.08 6.44
CA HIS A 113 -11.34 -7.01 6.28
C HIS A 113 -12.78 -7.45 6.55
N SER A 114 -13.15 -8.68 6.17
CA SER A 114 -14.47 -9.26 6.48
C SER A 114 -14.66 -9.38 7.99
N LEU A 115 -13.69 -9.97 8.69
CA LEU A 115 -13.73 -10.21 10.12
C LEU A 115 -13.73 -8.92 10.92
N ALA A 116 -12.95 -7.91 10.50
CA ALA A 116 -12.96 -6.59 11.11
C ALA A 116 -14.36 -5.93 11.01
N SER A 117 -14.99 -6.00 9.83
CA SER A 117 -16.35 -5.49 9.63
C SER A 117 -17.38 -6.24 10.47
N LEU A 118 -17.30 -7.57 10.54
CA LEU A 118 -18.22 -8.37 11.37
C LEU A 118 -18.09 -8.04 12.85
N LYS A 119 -16.86 -7.96 13.37
CA LYS A 119 -16.59 -7.57 14.76
C LYS A 119 -17.16 -6.19 15.09
N ALA A 120 -17.00 -5.23 14.19
CA ALA A 120 -17.54 -3.88 14.37
C ALA A 120 -19.08 -3.88 14.41
N THR A 121 -19.72 -4.61 13.50
CA THR A 121 -21.19 -4.77 13.46
C THR A 121 -21.73 -5.44 14.71
N GLU A 122 -21.09 -6.53 15.16
CA GLU A 122 -21.50 -7.26 16.37
C GLU A 122 -21.36 -6.42 17.63
N ALA A 123 -20.25 -5.68 17.76
CA ALA A 123 -20.06 -4.75 18.86
C ALA A 123 -21.13 -3.64 18.87
N ALA A 124 -21.50 -3.11 17.69
CA ALA A 124 -22.55 -2.11 17.58
C ALA A 124 -23.96 -2.65 17.93
N MET A 125 -24.19 -3.95 17.72
CA MET A 125 -25.47 -4.61 17.99
C MET A 125 -25.53 -5.32 19.36
N GLY A 126 -24.42 -5.36 20.11
CA GLY A 126 -24.33 -6.11 21.38
C GLY A 126 -24.46 -7.62 21.20
N VAL A 127 -23.97 -8.16 20.08
CA VAL A 127 -24.06 -9.59 19.76
C VAL A 127 -22.82 -10.33 20.29
N GLU A 128 -23.05 -11.29 21.18
CA GLU A 128 -22.03 -12.23 21.63
C GLU A 128 -21.96 -13.45 20.70
N ILE A 129 -20.76 -13.80 20.24
CA ILE A 129 -20.56 -14.93 19.34
C ILE A 129 -20.32 -16.24 20.11
N SER A 130 -20.74 -17.36 19.51
CA SER A 130 -20.45 -18.67 20.08
C SER A 130 -18.95 -19.01 20.03
N LYS A 131 -18.50 -19.92 20.90
CA LYS A 131 -17.13 -20.43 20.85
C LYS A 131 -16.79 -21.08 19.51
N GLN A 132 -17.74 -21.79 18.90
CA GLN A 132 -17.58 -22.38 17.58
C GLN A 132 -17.30 -21.30 16.52
N THR A 133 -18.04 -20.20 16.55
CA THR A 133 -17.85 -19.06 15.63
C THR A 133 -16.47 -18.43 15.81
N GLU A 134 -16.02 -18.23 17.04
CA GLU A 134 -14.67 -17.72 17.32
C GLU A 134 -13.58 -18.63 16.73
N LEU A 135 -13.70 -19.95 16.93
CA LEU A 135 -12.75 -20.93 16.40
C LEU A 135 -12.74 -20.94 14.87
N LEU A 136 -13.92 -20.87 14.23
CA LEU A 136 -14.02 -20.80 12.77
C LEU A 136 -13.33 -19.54 12.23
N ARG A 137 -13.53 -18.39 12.87
CA ARG A 137 -12.87 -17.13 12.47
C ARG A 137 -11.36 -17.21 12.60
N ARG A 138 -10.87 -17.81 13.68
CA ARG A 138 -9.44 -18.03 13.88
C ARG A 138 -8.86 -18.94 12.81
N LEU A 139 -9.54 -20.03 12.49
CA LEU A 139 -9.12 -20.95 11.41
C LEU A 139 -9.05 -20.21 10.07
N ALA A 140 -10.08 -19.43 9.72
CA ALA A 140 -10.10 -18.63 8.49
C ALA A 140 -8.94 -17.62 8.43
N LEU A 141 -8.67 -16.92 9.54
CA LEU A 141 -7.56 -15.97 9.63
C LEU A 141 -6.19 -16.66 9.52
N TYR A 142 -6.01 -17.85 10.11
CA TYR A 142 -4.78 -18.62 9.93
C TYR A 142 -4.60 -19.11 8.49
N GLY A 143 -5.69 -19.50 7.82
CA GLY A 143 -5.69 -19.83 6.39
C GLY A 143 -5.23 -18.65 5.53
N GLU A 144 -5.79 -17.46 5.77
CA GLU A 144 -5.36 -16.23 5.08
C GLU A 144 -3.87 -15.93 5.31
N ASN A 145 -3.40 -16.01 6.56
CA ASN A 145 -1.99 -15.76 6.87
C ASN A 145 -1.06 -16.73 6.14
N LEU A 146 -1.38 -18.03 6.16
CA LEU A 146 -0.58 -19.04 5.48
C LEU A 146 -0.52 -18.78 3.96
N GLN A 147 -1.67 -18.51 3.34
CA GLN A 147 -1.76 -18.23 1.92
C GLN A 147 -1.02 -16.93 1.55
N SER A 148 -1.20 -15.86 2.32
CA SER A 148 -0.58 -14.56 2.10
C SER A 148 0.95 -14.64 2.25
N HIS A 149 1.44 -15.34 3.28
CA HIS A 149 2.88 -15.50 3.49
C HIS A 149 3.53 -16.38 2.42
N THR A 150 2.85 -17.43 1.99
CA THR A 150 3.31 -18.27 0.87
C THR A 150 3.40 -17.44 -0.41
N LEU A 151 2.38 -16.61 -0.70
CA LEU A 151 2.42 -15.69 -1.83
C LEU A 151 3.58 -14.70 -1.71
N HIS A 152 3.74 -14.08 -0.55
CA HIS A 152 4.75 -13.03 -0.34
C HIS A 152 6.17 -13.58 -0.51
N VAL A 153 6.49 -14.67 0.19
CA VAL A 153 7.82 -15.28 0.08
C VAL A 153 8.06 -15.82 -1.33
N GLY A 154 7.08 -16.52 -1.91
CA GLY A 154 7.26 -17.23 -3.16
C GLY A 154 7.27 -16.35 -4.41
N TYR A 155 6.35 -15.39 -4.50
CA TYR A 155 6.19 -14.57 -5.70
C TYR A 155 6.81 -13.19 -5.59
N LEU A 156 6.84 -12.60 -4.39
CA LEU A 156 7.26 -11.22 -4.21
C LEU A 156 8.74 -11.14 -3.85
N VAL A 157 9.17 -11.86 -2.80
CA VAL A 157 10.53 -11.77 -2.23
C VAL A 157 11.54 -12.70 -2.90
N ALA A 158 11.17 -13.94 -3.23
CA ALA A 158 12.12 -14.92 -3.77
C ALA A 158 12.93 -14.42 -4.99
N PRO A 159 12.35 -13.68 -5.95
CA PRO A 159 13.11 -13.14 -7.06
C PRO A 159 14.25 -12.20 -6.61
N ASP A 160 14.02 -11.35 -5.59
CA ASP A 160 15.08 -10.47 -5.07
C ASP A 160 16.22 -11.26 -4.44
N LEU A 161 15.88 -12.28 -3.64
CA LEU A 161 16.87 -13.11 -2.96
C LEU A 161 17.68 -14.01 -3.91
N LEU A 162 17.11 -14.34 -5.06
CA LEU A 162 17.72 -15.23 -6.06
C LEU A 162 18.27 -14.48 -7.28
N GLY A 163 18.29 -13.15 -7.24
CA GLY A 163 18.84 -12.32 -8.31
C GLY A 163 18.06 -12.40 -9.63
N ALA A 164 16.74 -12.59 -9.56
CA ALA A 164 15.85 -12.65 -10.71
C ALA A 164 14.86 -11.47 -10.74
N GLY A 165 14.51 -11.00 -11.93
CA GLY A 165 13.54 -9.90 -12.07
C GLY A 165 12.10 -10.29 -11.73
N SER A 166 11.76 -11.58 -11.74
CA SER A 166 10.45 -12.10 -11.36
C SER A 166 10.52 -13.60 -11.06
N VAL A 167 9.39 -14.19 -10.67
CA VAL A 167 9.28 -15.64 -10.43
C VAL A 167 9.42 -16.49 -11.70
N ILE A 168 9.10 -15.94 -12.88
CA ILE A 168 9.04 -16.72 -14.13
C ILE A 168 10.42 -17.24 -14.56
N PRO A 169 11.50 -16.43 -14.57
CA PRO A 169 12.85 -16.93 -14.81
C PRO A 169 13.28 -18.05 -13.85
N LEU A 170 12.80 -18.03 -12.61
CA LEU A 170 13.17 -19.04 -11.59
C LEU A 170 12.68 -20.45 -11.95
N VAL A 171 11.73 -20.60 -12.89
CA VAL A 171 11.32 -21.92 -13.38
C VAL A 171 12.48 -22.69 -14.00
N LYS A 172 13.48 -22.00 -14.56
CA LYS A 172 14.64 -22.65 -15.20
C LYS A 172 15.65 -23.16 -14.18
N THR A 173 15.82 -22.47 -13.05
CA THR A 173 16.85 -22.74 -12.04
C THR A 173 16.32 -23.44 -10.79
N ALA A 174 15.05 -23.22 -10.45
CA ALA A 174 14.40 -23.67 -9.22
C ALA A 174 12.97 -24.21 -9.47
N LYS A 175 12.80 -25.00 -10.54
CA LYS A 175 11.48 -25.51 -10.99
C LYS A 175 10.64 -26.13 -9.87
N GLU A 176 11.23 -27.01 -9.08
CA GLU A 176 10.51 -27.73 -8.02
C GLU A 176 9.97 -26.78 -6.95
N ALA A 177 10.76 -25.79 -6.55
CA ALA A 177 10.33 -24.77 -5.59
C ALA A 177 9.18 -23.93 -6.14
N VAL A 178 9.28 -23.49 -7.41
CA VAL A 178 8.21 -22.71 -8.06
C VAL A 178 6.91 -23.52 -8.17
N VAL A 179 7.00 -24.79 -8.60
CA VAL A 179 5.82 -25.67 -8.66
C VAL A 179 5.20 -25.88 -7.27
N LYS A 180 6.03 -26.02 -6.23
CA LYS A 180 5.55 -26.15 -4.85
C LYS A 180 4.83 -24.88 -4.37
N ILE A 181 5.39 -23.70 -4.65
CA ILE A 181 4.75 -22.42 -4.32
C ILE A 181 3.38 -22.31 -5.00
N VAL A 182 3.31 -22.63 -6.30
CA VAL A 182 2.04 -22.65 -7.06
C VAL A 182 1.05 -23.68 -6.52
N GLY A 183 1.50 -24.82 -6.02
CA GLY A 183 0.61 -25.82 -5.42
C GLY A 183 0.10 -25.45 -4.02
N LEU A 184 0.80 -24.55 -3.31
CA LEU A 184 0.45 -24.11 -1.95
C LEU A 184 -0.41 -22.83 -1.93
N HIS A 185 -0.42 -22.07 -3.01
CA HIS A 185 -1.14 -20.81 -3.17
C HIS A 185 -2.41 -20.98 -4.00
#